data_AF-A0A7S2EZP5-F1
#
_entry.id   AF-A0A7S2EZP5-F1
#
_cell.length_a   1.000
_cell.length_b   1.000
_cell.length_c   1.000
_cell.angle_alpha   90.00
_cell.angle_beta   90.00
_cell.angle_gamma   90.00
#
_symmetry.space_group_name_H-M   'P 1'
#
loop_
_entity.id
_entity.type
_entity.pdbx_description
1 polymer ?
#
loop_
_entity_poly.entity_id
_entity_poly.type
_entity_poly.pdbx_seq_one_letter_code
_entity_poly.pdbx_strand_id
1 'polypeptide(L)'
;TSRAEDLLERKAGEFFYPPHSKEDCEKLGPLVRHRVEVFGSSDRAWDDIVIAGMGWVAISGYGTKELDVWVPKGVKVFRRPSLLPSEMRSKGITRFHTNHRARSPRIYRKKKAIVRGRRDKEKRDTLRKEQEQVEADRAAEVEVAEDVPFVEE
;
A
#
# COMPACT_ATOMS: atom_id res chain seq x y z
N THR A 1 -13.16 -13.79 4.18
CA THR A 1 -13.07 -12.31 4.06
C THR A 1 -12.93 -11.60 5.40
N SER A 2 -13.37 -12.18 6.52
CA SER A 2 -13.43 -11.52 7.85
C SER A 2 -12.14 -10.89 8.40
N ARG A 3 -10.95 -11.34 7.96
CA ARG A 3 -9.66 -10.78 8.40
C ARG A 3 -9.00 -9.86 7.37
N ALA A 4 -9.62 -9.69 6.20
CA ALA A 4 -9.00 -8.98 5.09
C ALA A 4 -8.83 -7.49 5.39
N GLU A 5 -9.84 -6.87 5.99
CA GLU A 5 -9.85 -5.44 6.36
C GLU A 5 -8.79 -5.15 7.43
N ASP A 6 -8.82 -5.88 8.55
CA ASP A 6 -7.83 -5.76 9.63
C ASP A 6 -6.39 -5.97 9.14
N LEU A 7 -6.18 -6.95 8.25
CA LEU A 7 -4.86 -7.22 7.69
C LEU A 7 -4.39 -6.09 6.77
N LEU A 8 -5.28 -5.54 5.95
CA LEU A 8 -4.98 -4.41 5.07
C LEU A 8 -4.60 -3.18 5.89
N GLU A 9 -5.38 -2.84 6.92
CA GLU A 9 -5.13 -1.68 7.78
C GLU A 9 -3.77 -1.77 8.49
N ARG A 10 -3.46 -2.93 9.07
CA ARG A 10 -2.21 -3.13 9.82
C ARG A 10 -0.97 -3.23 8.94
N LYS A 11 -1.10 -3.66 7.68
CA LYS A 11 0.04 -4.06 6.83
C LYS A 11 0.12 -3.33 5.49
N ALA A 12 -0.75 -2.36 5.22
CA ALA A 12 -0.66 -1.46 4.08
C ALA A 12 0.67 -0.69 4.09
N GLY A 13 1.32 -0.55 2.92
CA GLY A 13 2.61 0.13 2.77
C GLY A 13 3.82 -0.68 3.27
N GLU A 14 3.62 -1.65 4.14
CA GLU A 14 4.67 -2.57 4.61
C GLU A 14 4.67 -3.89 3.84
N PHE A 15 3.62 -4.70 3.98
CA PHE A 15 3.50 -6.01 3.35
C PHE A 15 2.77 -5.93 2.02
N PHE A 16 1.69 -5.16 1.97
CA PHE A 16 0.99 -4.85 0.73
C PHE A 16 1.66 -3.65 0.07
N TYR A 17 2.56 -3.96 -0.85
CA TYR A 17 3.26 -3.01 -1.70
C TYR A 17 3.09 -3.45 -3.15
N PRO A 18 3.06 -2.53 -4.12
CA PRO A 18 3.02 -1.05 -4.00
C PRO A 18 1.65 -0.53 -3.51
N PRO A 19 1.55 0.66 -2.88
CA PRO A 19 2.56 1.71 -2.64
C PRO A 19 3.46 1.47 -1.40
N HIS A 20 4.50 2.30 -1.21
CA HIS A 20 5.62 2.04 -0.28
C HIS A 20 5.48 2.66 1.12
N SER A 21 4.45 3.47 1.35
CA SER A 21 4.20 4.12 2.63
C SER A 21 2.70 4.12 2.92
N LYS A 22 2.34 4.22 4.19
CA LYS A 22 0.93 4.30 4.60
C LYS A 22 0.28 5.61 4.12
N GLU A 23 1.03 6.71 4.17
CA GLU A 23 0.61 8.01 3.62
C GLU A 23 0.26 7.90 2.13
N ASP A 24 1.06 7.17 1.34
CA ASP A 24 0.77 6.97 -0.07
C ASP A 24 -0.41 6.00 -0.31
N CYS A 25 -0.64 5.04 0.60
CA CYS A 25 -1.87 4.26 0.59
C CYS A 25 -3.10 5.14 0.83
N GLU A 26 -3.03 6.08 1.77
CA GLU A 26 -4.13 7.00 2.10
C GLU A 26 -4.44 7.93 0.92
N LYS A 27 -3.43 8.35 0.14
CA LYS A 27 -3.61 9.14 -1.09
C LYS A 27 -4.38 8.41 -2.19
N LEU A 28 -4.40 7.08 -2.22
CA LEU A 28 -5.19 6.32 -3.20
C LEU A 28 -6.70 6.46 -2.97
N GLY A 29 -7.10 6.94 -1.78
CA GLY A 29 -8.49 7.08 -1.39
C GLY A 29 -9.14 5.75 -1.00
N PRO A 30 -10.44 5.78 -0.67
CA PRO A 30 -11.15 4.59 -0.20
C PRO A 30 -11.33 3.56 -1.31
N LEU A 31 -11.25 2.28 -0.92
CA LEU A 31 -11.58 1.17 -1.80
C LEU A 31 -13.10 1.05 -1.93
N VAL A 32 -13.58 0.94 -3.17
CA VAL A 32 -14.99 0.75 -3.50
C VAL A 32 -15.21 -0.71 -3.88
N ARG A 33 -16.34 -1.26 -3.43
CA ARG A 33 -16.75 -2.64 -3.71
C ARG A 33 -17.46 -2.73 -5.06
N HIS A 34 -16.99 -3.63 -5.91
CA HIS A 34 -17.62 -4.00 -7.17
C HIS A 34 -18.00 -5.48 -7.11
N ARG A 35 -19.30 -5.79 -7.11
CA ARG A 35 -19.80 -7.17 -7.15
C ARG A 35 -19.91 -7.62 -8.61
N VAL A 36 -19.33 -8.77 -8.91
CA VAL A 36 -19.36 -9.39 -10.24
C VAL A 36 -19.85 -10.81 -10.10
N GLU A 37 -20.79 -11.19 -10.96
CA GLU A 37 -21.28 -12.55 -11.08
C GLU A 37 -20.77 -13.16 -12.39
N VAL A 38 -20.22 -14.36 -12.31
CA VAL A 38 -19.69 -15.11 -13.45
C VAL A 38 -20.27 -16.50 -13.45
N PHE A 39 -20.78 -16.94 -14.60
CA PHE A 39 -21.27 -18.30 -14.77
C PHE A 39 -20.31 -19.09 -15.66
N GLY A 40 -19.80 -20.20 -15.13
CA GLY A 40 -18.99 -21.14 -15.90
C GLY A 40 -19.67 -22.50 -15.98
N SER A 41 -19.61 -23.14 -17.14
CA SER A 41 -20.16 -24.49 -17.36
C SER A 41 -19.09 -25.52 -17.74
N SER A 42 -17.82 -25.14 -17.64
CA SER A 42 -16.68 -26.01 -17.88
C SER A 42 -15.46 -25.52 -17.12
N ASP A 43 -14.41 -26.33 -17.10
CA ASP A 43 -13.07 -26.02 -16.58
C ASP A 43 -12.26 -25.03 -17.47
N ARG A 44 -12.81 -24.59 -18.61
CA ARG A 44 -12.20 -23.51 -19.41
C ARG A 44 -12.41 -22.16 -18.72
N ALA A 45 -11.57 -21.18 -18.98
CA ALA A 45 -11.82 -19.81 -18.54
C ALA A 45 -12.95 -19.19 -19.37
N TRP A 46 -13.99 -18.68 -18.69
CA TRP A 46 -15.18 -18.12 -19.33
C TRP A 46 -15.10 -16.62 -19.43
N ASP A 47 -14.86 -15.97 -18.29
CA ASP A 47 -14.78 -14.52 -18.18
C ASP A 47 -13.48 -14.11 -17.49
N ASP A 48 -12.94 -12.99 -17.94
CA ASP A 48 -11.88 -12.26 -17.27
C ASP A 48 -12.49 -11.08 -16.51
N ILE A 49 -12.13 -10.97 -15.23
CA ILE A 49 -12.37 -9.76 -14.44
C ILE A 49 -11.18 -8.84 -14.63
N VAL A 50 -11.39 -7.74 -15.35
CA VAL A 50 -10.33 -6.80 -15.71
C VAL A 50 -10.30 -5.66 -14.70
N ILE A 51 -9.12 -5.41 -14.14
CA ILE A 51 -8.82 -4.24 -13.31
C ILE A 51 -7.90 -3.33 -14.13
N ALA A 52 -8.43 -2.17 -14.53
CA ALA A 52 -7.72 -1.25 -15.40
C ALA A 52 -6.34 -0.86 -14.82
N GLY A 53 -5.28 -1.04 -15.61
CA GLY A 53 -3.91 -0.70 -15.23
C GLY A 53 -3.15 -1.76 -14.41
N MET A 54 -3.83 -2.79 -13.89
CA MET A 54 -3.18 -3.88 -13.12
C MET A 54 -3.16 -5.20 -13.88
N GLY A 55 -4.24 -5.53 -14.60
CA GLY A 55 -4.36 -6.78 -15.35
C GLY A 55 -5.75 -7.39 -15.23
N TRP A 56 -5.83 -8.71 -15.33
CA TRP A 56 -7.10 -9.44 -15.21
C TRP A 56 -6.95 -10.75 -14.46
N VAL A 57 -8.07 -11.23 -13.92
CA VAL A 57 -8.20 -12.54 -13.31
C VAL A 57 -9.15 -13.37 -14.15
N ALA A 58 -8.64 -14.47 -14.73
CA ALA A 58 -9.44 -15.40 -15.50
C ALA A 58 -10.22 -16.35 -14.57
N ILE A 59 -11.53 -16.45 -14.78
CA ILE A 59 -12.43 -17.28 -13.96
C ILE A 59 -12.82 -18.53 -14.74
N SER A 60 -12.53 -19.69 -14.15
CA SER A 60 -12.85 -21.01 -14.69
C SER A 60 -13.64 -21.87 -13.70
N GLY A 61 -14.18 -22.98 -14.19
CA GLY A 61 -14.89 -23.96 -13.38
C GLY A 61 -16.42 -23.80 -13.41
N TYR A 62 -17.09 -24.80 -12.86
CA TYR A 62 -18.54 -24.97 -12.98
C TYR A 62 -19.35 -24.14 -11.97
N GLY A 63 -20.55 -23.74 -12.35
CA GLY A 63 -21.52 -23.02 -11.53
C GLY A 63 -21.32 -21.49 -11.49
N THR A 64 -22.29 -20.83 -10.86
CA THR A 64 -22.30 -19.39 -10.60
C THR A 64 -21.29 -19.04 -9.50
N LYS A 65 -20.49 -18.00 -9.75
CA LYS A 65 -19.48 -17.47 -8.84
C LYS A 65 -19.76 -15.99 -8.63
N GLU A 66 -19.90 -15.62 -7.38
CA GLU A 66 -20.03 -14.22 -6.97
C GLU A 66 -18.72 -13.75 -6.37
N LEU A 67 -18.19 -12.66 -6.89
CA LEU A 67 -16.89 -12.13 -6.52
C LEU A 67 -17.04 -10.64 -6.17
N ASP A 68 -16.51 -10.27 -5.01
CA ASP A 68 -16.39 -8.87 -4.60
C ASP A 68 -14.96 -8.39 -4.88
N VAL A 69 -14.84 -7.41 -5.77
CA VAL A 69 -13.58 -6.79 -6.16
C VAL A 69 -13.49 -5.41 -5.53
N TRP A 70 -12.43 -5.18 -4.75
CA TRP A 70 -12.19 -3.91 -4.05
C TRP A 70 -11.08 -3.15 -4.76
N VAL A 71 -11.40 -1.96 -5.29
CA VAL A 71 -10.43 -1.11 -5.99
C VAL A 71 -10.56 0.36 -5.58
N PRO A 72 -9.49 1.18 -5.68
CA PRO A 72 -9.58 2.60 -5.38
C PRO A 72 -10.64 3.30 -6.25
N LYS A 73 -11.30 4.31 -5.67
CA LYS A 73 -12.31 5.11 -6.40
C LYS A 73 -11.73 5.67 -7.70
N GLY A 74 -12.42 5.44 -8.81
CA GLY A 74 -12.01 5.90 -10.14
C GLY A 74 -11.29 4.85 -10.99
N VAL A 75 -10.85 3.73 -10.40
CA VAL A 75 -10.33 2.58 -11.15
C VAL A 75 -11.50 1.81 -11.74
N LYS A 76 -11.44 1.55 -13.06
CA LYS A 76 -12.49 0.80 -13.76
C LYS A 76 -12.30 -0.71 -13.56
N VAL A 77 -13.38 -1.38 -13.16
CA VAL A 77 -13.49 -2.83 -13.14
C VAL A 77 -14.61 -3.24 -14.09
N PHE A 78 -14.33 -4.17 -14.99
CA PHE A 78 -15.33 -4.68 -15.92
C PHE A 78 -15.07 -6.14 -16.26
N ARG A 79 -16.14 -6.80 -16.71
CA ARG A 79 -16.12 -8.18 -17.18
C ARG A 79 -15.92 -8.20 -18.70
N ARG A 80 -15.12 -9.13 -19.19
CA ARG A 80 -15.03 -9.46 -20.62
C ARG A 80 -14.95 -10.98 -20.79
N PRO A 81 -15.29 -11.51 -21.99
CA PRO A 81 -14.99 -12.89 -22.32
C PRO A 81 -13.50 -13.19 -22.19
N SER A 82 -13.15 -14.38 -21.71
CA SER A 82 -11.75 -14.71 -21.46
C SER A 82 -10.93 -14.69 -22.74
N LEU A 83 -9.78 -14.02 -22.69
CA LEU A 83 -8.84 -14.00 -23.83
C LEU A 83 -8.08 -15.31 -23.98
N LEU A 84 -7.95 -16.11 -22.92
CA LEU A 84 -7.20 -17.37 -22.92
C LEU A 84 -8.05 -18.54 -22.36
N PRO A 85 -9.11 -18.97 -23.07
CA PRO A 85 -10.06 -19.94 -22.52
C PRO A 85 -9.46 -21.32 -22.25
N SER A 86 -8.55 -21.80 -23.11
CA SER A 86 -8.02 -23.17 -23.10
C SER A 86 -6.60 -23.30 -22.53
N GLU A 87 -5.89 -22.18 -22.31
CA GLU A 87 -4.47 -22.21 -21.93
C GLU A 87 -4.23 -22.93 -20.60
N MET A 88 -5.20 -22.89 -19.66
CA MET A 88 -5.12 -23.67 -18.42
C MET A 88 -5.02 -25.18 -18.67
N ARG A 89 -5.69 -25.69 -19.72
CA ARG A 89 -5.65 -27.11 -20.09
C ARG A 89 -4.39 -27.45 -20.89
N SER A 90 -4.01 -26.59 -21.84
CA SER A 90 -2.93 -26.87 -22.79
C SER A 90 -1.53 -26.59 -22.24
N LYS A 91 -1.38 -25.56 -21.40
CA LYS A 91 -0.10 -25.10 -20.82
C LYS A 91 -0.19 -24.91 -19.32
N GLY A 92 -1.02 -25.71 -18.66
CA GLY A 92 -1.10 -25.72 -17.20
C GLY A 92 0.30 -25.73 -16.60
N ILE A 93 0.53 -24.91 -15.57
CA ILE A 93 1.84 -24.80 -14.92
C ILE A 93 2.16 -26.17 -14.31
N THR A 94 2.99 -26.97 -14.99
CA THR A 94 3.42 -28.30 -14.54
C THR A 94 4.56 -28.22 -13.51
N ARG A 95 5.29 -27.09 -13.49
CA ARG A 95 6.36 -26.82 -12.53
C ARG A 95 6.25 -25.42 -11.95
N PHE A 96 5.91 -25.35 -10.68
CA PHE A 96 6.03 -24.12 -9.89
C PHE A 96 7.48 -23.93 -9.48
N HIS A 97 8.10 -22.87 -9.99
CA HIS A 97 9.42 -22.45 -9.51
C HIS A 97 9.18 -21.49 -8.34
N THR A 98 9.54 -21.90 -7.13
CA THR A 98 9.48 -21.08 -5.91
C THR A 98 10.58 -20.01 -5.91
N ASN A 99 10.70 -19.24 -6.99
CA ASN A 99 11.55 -18.06 -6.97
C ASN A 99 10.87 -17.01 -6.07
N HIS A 100 11.45 -16.79 -4.89
CA HIS A 100 11.11 -15.74 -3.94
C HIS A 100 11.36 -14.33 -4.54
N ARG A 101 10.69 -13.97 -5.63
CA ARG A 101 10.73 -12.60 -6.16
C ARG A 101 10.31 -11.66 -5.02
N ALA A 102 11.18 -10.69 -4.75
CA ALA A 102 11.06 -9.71 -3.67
C ALA A 102 10.98 -10.27 -2.22
N ARG A 103 11.29 -11.56 -2.00
CA ARG A 103 11.37 -12.18 -0.67
C ARG A 103 12.77 -12.72 -0.32
N SER A 104 13.80 -12.35 -1.06
CA SER A 104 15.17 -12.76 -0.70
C SER A 104 15.67 -11.99 0.54
N PRO A 105 16.52 -12.61 1.37
CA PRO A 105 17.14 -11.93 2.51
C PRO A 105 17.90 -10.65 2.13
N ARG A 106 18.39 -10.56 0.89
CA ARG A 106 19.06 -9.35 0.37
C ARG A 106 18.08 -8.19 0.15
N ILE A 107 16.93 -8.47 -0.47
CA ILE A 107 15.87 -7.46 -0.68
C ILE A 107 15.28 -7.02 0.66
N TYR A 108 15.05 -7.95 1.59
CA TYR A 108 14.57 -7.63 2.93
C TYR A 108 15.54 -6.72 3.71
N ARG A 109 16.85 -6.99 3.67
CA ARG A 109 17.88 -6.13 4.27
C ARG A 109 17.89 -4.72 3.67
N LYS A 110 17.85 -4.61 2.35
CA LYS A 110 17.78 -3.31 1.65
C LYS A 110 16.52 -2.54 2.05
N LYS A 111 15.37 -3.22 2.17
CA LYS A 111 14.10 -2.64 2.60
C LYS A 111 14.17 -2.12 4.05
N LYS A 112 14.70 -2.92 4.98
CA LYS A 112 14.91 -2.50 6.37
C LYS A 112 15.82 -1.28 6.47
N ALA A 113 16.89 -1.22 5.67
CA ALA A 113 17.80 -0.08 5.65
C ALA A 113 17.10 1.21 5.17
N ILE A 114 16.27 1.13 4.13
CA ILE A 114 15.50 2.29 3.62
C ILE A 114 14.53 2.81 4.67
N VAL A 115 13.75 1.91 5.30
CA VAL A 115 12.77 2.30 6.34
C VAL A 115 13.48 2.90 7.56
N ARG A 116 14.61 2.32 7.98
CA ARG A 116 15.42 2.84 9.08
C ARG A 116 15.96 4.24 8.77
N GLY A 117 16.55 4.43 7.59
CA GLY A 117 17.08 5.73 7.17
C GLY A 117 16.03 6.82 7.11
N ARG A 118 14.79 6.50 6.74
CA ARG A 118 13.66 7.44 6.75
C ARG A 118 13.27 7.84 8.17
N ARG A 119 13.13 6.88 9.09
CA ARG A 119 12.85 7.15 10.52
C ARG A 119 13.96 7.96 11.19
N ASP A 120 15.22 7.63 10.89
CA ASP A 120 16.37 8.36 11.44
C ASP A 120 16.44 9.79 10.90
N LYS A 121 15.93 10.06 9.69
CA LYS A 121 15.77 11.41 9.17
C LYS A 121 14.66 12.16 9.90
N GLU A 122 13.47 11.57 10.00
CA GLU A 122 12.32 12.16 10.72
C GLU A 122 12.69 12.53 12.17
N LYS A 123 13.39 11.65 12.88
CA LYS A 123 13.85 11.91 14.26
C LYS A 123 14.89 13.03 14.35
N ARG A 124 15.76 13.18 13.35
CA ARG A 124 16.71 14.30 13.29
C ARG A 124 15.98 15.61 13.04
N ASP A 125 14.99 15.60 12.15
CA ASP A 125 14.20 16.78 11.83
C ASP A 125 13.36 17.23 13.04
N THR A 126 12.85 16.31 13.86
CA THR A 126 12.13 16.68 15.11
C THR A 126 13.06 17.28 16.17
N LEU A 127 14.20 16.64 16.44
CA LEU A 127 15.17 17.15 17.42
C LEU A 127 15.69 18.54 17.04
N ARG A 128 15.89 18.78 15.74
CA ARG A 128 16.30 20.10 15.24
C ARG A 128 15.24 21.17 15.54
N LYS A 129 13.96 20.87 15.31
CA LYS A 129 12.86 21.80 15.62
C LYS A 129 12.75 22.08 17.12
N GLU A 130 12.92 21.06 17.95
CA GLU A 130 12.94 21.21 19.41
C GLU A 130 14.11 22.11 19.85
N GLN A 131 15.30 21.95 19.27
CA GLN A 131 16.43 22.84 19.54
C GLN A 131 16.17 24.28 19.10
N GLU A 132 15.64 24.48 17.89
CA GLU A 132 15.27 25.79 17.37
C GLU A 132 14.21 26.48 18.27
N GLN A 133 13.27 25.72 18.84
CA GLN A 133 12.31 26.23 19.83
C GLN A 133 12.99 26.63 21.15
N VAL A 134 13.85 25.78 21.70
CA VAL A 134 14.56 26.09 22.96
C VAL A 134 15.48 27.31 22.80
N GLU A 135 16.11 27.47 21.64
CA GLU A 135 16.92 28.64 21.33
C GLU A 135 16.07 29.91 21.18
N ALA A 136 14.91 29.82 20.54
CA ALA A 136 13.95 30.93 20.43
C ALA A 136 13.39 31.34 21.80
N ASP A 137 13.03 30.38 22.64
CA ASP A 137 12.53 30.62 24.00
C ASP A 137 13.60 31.30 24.86
N ARG A 138 14.86 30.83 24.79
CA ARG A 138 15.99 31.48 25.47
C ARG A 138 16.29 32.89 24.94
N ALA A 139 16.19 33.11 23.63
CA ALA A 139 16.37 34.44 23.06
C ALA A 139 15.29 35.41 23.53
N ALA A 140 14.03 34.96 23.62
CA ALA A 140 12.93 35.74 24.16
C ALA A 140 13.10 36.05 25.66
N GLU A 141 13.62 35.12 26.45
CA GLU A 141 13.94 35.36 27.87
C GLU A 141 15.05 36.41 28.07
N VAL A 142 16.05 36.45 27.16
CA VAL A 142 17.14 37.44 27.23
C VAL A 142 16.66 38.83 26.84
N GLU A 143 15.83 38.99 25.81
CA GLU A 143 15.27 40.30 25.44
C GLU A 143 14.40 40.90 26.56
N VAL A 144 13.64 40.09 27.30
CA VAL A 144 12.83 40.56 28.43
C VAL A 144 13.67 41.02 29.62
N ALA A 145 14.89 40.51 29.77
CA ALA A 145 15.79 40.87 30.88
C ALA A 145 16.53 42.22 30.68
N GLU A 146 16.64 42.71 29.43
CA GLU A 146 17.25 44.02 29.13
C GLU A 146 16.31 45.21 29.43
N ASP A 147 15.00 44.96 29.60
CA ASP A 147 13.98 45.98 29.92
C ASP A 147 13.85 46.31 31.43
N VAL A 148 14.76 45.85 32.28
CA VAL A 148 14.74 46.18 33.72
C VAL A 148 15.36 47.57 33.94
N PRO A 149 14.60 48.59 34.40
CA PRO A 149 15.12 49.95 34.53
C PRO A 149 16.21 50.02 35.60
N PHE A 150 17.37 50.55 35.20
CA PHE A 150 18.49 50.89 36.07
C PHE A 150 18.05 51.94 37.09
N VAL A 151 17.97 51.54 38.37
CA VAL A 151 17.68 52.46 39.48
C VAL A 151 19.01 53.10 39.91
N GLU A 152 19.21 54.39 39.58
CA GLU A 152 20.30 55.19 40.13
C GLU A 152 19.97 55.58 41.58
N GLU A 153 20.93 55.32 42.47
CA GLU A 153 20.94 55.61 43.93
C GLU A 153 21.17 57.10 44.23
#